data_AF-A0A7K4HM04-F1
#
_entry.id   AF-A0A7K4HM04-F1
#
_cell.length_a   1.000
_cell.length_b   1.000
_cell.length_c   1.000
_cell.angle_alpha   90.00
_cell.angle_beta   90.00
_cell.angle_gamma   90.00
#
_symmetry.space_group_name_H-M   'P 1'
#
loop_
_entity.id
_entity.type
_entity.pdbx_description
1 polymer ?
#
loop_
_entity_poly.entity_id
_entity_poly.type
_entity_poly.pdbx_seq_one_letter_code
_entity_poly.pdbx_strand_id
1 'polypeptide(L)'
;MKESRIVDLFDEAKIIYPEKEVDAKETAWYEHPAFKGVFLKDLIRGKDTGGQFSCHIVMIEKGCEVGNHSHNVQWEFNEAIDGKGVFILGDKEIRFNAGYSFVTPPGVEHTVIAEGKDLYILAKFVPAI
;
A
#
# COMPACT_ATOMS: atom_id res chain seq x y z
N MET A 1 28.30 4.97 -1.78
CA MET A 1 27.01 5.39 -2.34
C MET A 1 25.94 4.89 -1.40
N LYS A 2 24.97 5.72 -1.00
CA LYS A 2 23.84 5.26 -0.17
C LYS A 2 22.96 4.42 -1.10
N GLU A 3 22.70 3.16 -0.76
CA GLU A 3 21.74 2.35 -1.53
C GLU A 3 20.37 3.02 -1.45
N SER A 4 19.77 3.30 -2.61
CA SER A 4 18.39 3.81 -2.68
C SER A 4 17.45 2.71 -2.24
N ARG A 5 16.51 3.02 -1.35
CA ARG A 5 15.48 2.06 -0.95
C ARG A 5 14.45 1.96 -2.07
N ILE A 6 13.77 0.82 -2.17
CA ILE A 6 12.72 0.61 -3.18
C ILE A 6 11.65 1.71 -3.07
N VAL A 7 11.30 2.13 -1.86
CA VAL A 7 10.37 3.25 -1.65
C VAL A 7 10.81 4.55 -2.31
N ASP A 8 12.11 4.87 -2.26
CA ASP A 8 12.63 6.12 -2.83
C ASP A 8 12.49 6.10 -4.38
N LEU A 9 12.57 4.91 -5.00
CA LEU A 9 12.35 4.74 -6.44
C LEU A 9 10.89 4.93 -6.84
N PHE A 10 9.94 4.45 -6.02
CA PHE A 10 8.51 4.59 -6.31
C PHE A 10 7.95 5.97 -5.94
N ASP A 11 8.52 6.62 -4.92
CA ASP A 11 8.13 7.98 -4.52
C ASP A 11 8.42 9.03 -5.60
N GLU A 12 9.39 8.76 -6.48
CA GLU A 12 9.79 9.58 -7.62
C GLU A 12 9.53 8.90 -8.98
N ALA A 13 8.67 7.88 -9.02
CA ALA A 13 8.40 7.13 -10.25
C ALA A 13 7.62 7.96 -11.28
N LYS A 14 7.82 7.64 -12.57
CA LYS A 14 6.95 8.07 -13.66
C LYS A 14 5.86 7.02 -13.91
N ILE A 15 4.61 7.46 -13.89
CA ILE A 15 3.45 6.62 -14.18
C ILE A 15 2.95 6.98 -15.58
N ILE A 16 3.06 6.03 -16.50
CA ILE A 16 2.79 6.23 -17.93
C ILE A 16 1.44 5.59 -18.28
N TYR A 17 0.55 6.39 -18.85
CA TYR A 17 -0.74 6.01 -19.41
C TYR A 17 -0.68 6.19 -20.95
N PRO A 18 -1.61 5.60 -21.72
CA PRO A 18 -1.64 5.80 -23.18
C PRO A 18 -1.68 7.27 -23.61
N GLU A 19 -2.35 8.13 -22.83
CA GLU A 19 -2.61 9.53 -23.15
C GLU A 19 -1.86 10.56 -22.29
N LYS A 20 -1.18 10.13 -21.22
CA LYS A 20 -0.52 11.03 -20.28
C LYS A 20 0.62 10.37 -19.51
N GLU A 21 1.48 11.20 -18.92
CA GLU A 21 2.47 10.81 -17.93
C GLU A 21 2.21 11.60 -16.64
N VAL A 22 2.36 10.93 -15.50
CA VAL A 22 2.27 11.55 -14.17
C VAL A 22 3.58 11.31 -13.44
N ASP A 23 4.15 12.36 -12.86
CA ASP A 23 5.30 12.24 -11.96
C ASP A 23 4.80 12.00 -10.53
N ALA A 24 5.16 10.86 -9.94
CA ALA A 24 4.80 10.54 -8.56
C ALA A 24 5.34 11.61 -7.60
N LYS A 25 6.47 12.26 -7.90
CA LYS A 25 7.04 13.33 -7.07
C LYS A 25 6.09 14.52 -6.89
N GLU A 26 5.20 14.75 -7.84
CA GLU A 26 4.19 15.81 -7.78
C GLU A 26 2.94 15.40 -6.99
N THR A 27 2.79 14.11 -6.67
CA THR A 27 1.69 13.61 -5.85
C THR A 27 2.05 13.70 -4.37
N ALA A 28 1.24 14.44 -3.62
CA ALA A 28 1.41 14.62 -2.19
C ALA A 28 1.03 13.35 -1.42
N TRP A 29 1.80 13.10 -0.35
CA TRP A 29 1.38 12.21 0.71
C TRP A 29 0.21 12.83 1.50
N TYR A 30 -0.70 12.00 1.97
CA TYR A 30 -1.80 12.40 2.86
C TYR A 30 -2.04 11.35 3.95
N GLU A 31 -2.59 11.79 5.08
CA GLU A 31 -2.97 10.89 6.18
C GLU A 31 -4.19 10.04 5.80
N HIS A 32 -4.17 8.76 6.15
CA HIS A 32 -5.34 7.91 6.02
C HIS A 32 -6.45 8.44 6.95
N PRO A 33 -7.67 8.67 6.44
CA PRO A 33 -8.73 9.32 7.22
C PRO A 33 -9.18 8.53 8.45
N ALA A 34 -8.99 7.20 8.44
CA ALA A 34 -9.45 6.31 9.51
C ALA A 34 -8.32 5.70 10.36
N PHE A 35 -7.07 5.73 9.89
CA PHE A 35 -5.98 4.99 10.53
C PHE A 35 -4.84 5.92 10.89
N LYS A 36 -4.68 6.16 12.20
CA LYS A 36 -3.64 7.05 12.73
C LYS A 36 -2.26 6.49 12.42
N GLY A 37 -1.35 7.36 11.98
CA GLY A 37 0.02 6.97 11.63
C GLY A 37 0.11 6.16 10.33
N VAL A 38 -0.96 6.19 9.52
CA VAL A 38 -0.96 5.64 8.16
C VAL A 38 -1.03 6.80 7.18
N PHE A 39 -0.16 6.76 6.18
CA PHE A 39 -0.06 7.77 5.14
C PHE A 39 -0.10 7.09 3.77
N LEU A 40 -0.72 7.75 2.80
CA LEU A 40 -0.88 7.24 1.45
C LEU A 40 -0.34 8.23 0.45
N LYS A 41 0.14 7.68 -0.66
CA LYS A 41 0.45 8.40 -1.88
C LYS A 41 -0.09 7.61 -3.06
N ASP A 42 -1.06 8.18 -3.75
CA ASP A 42 -1.69 7.51 -4.89
C ASP A 42 -0.71 7.51 -6.08
N LEU A 43 -0.27 6.35 -6.53
CA LEU A 43 0.49 6.23 -7.78
C LEU A 43 -0.46 6.15 -8.98
N ILE A 44 -1.55 5.39 -8.82
CA ILE A 44 -2.59 5.21 -9.82
C ILE A 44 -3.94 5.34 -9.11
N ARG A 45 -4.76 6.32 -9.52
CA ARG A 45 -6.09 6.53 -8.94
C ARG A 45 -7.14 5.77 -9.74
N GLY A 46 -8.22 5.36 -9.09
CA GLY A 46 -9.32 4.67 -9.76
C GLY A 46 -9.90 5.44 -10.96
N LYS A 47 -9.97 6.78 -10.88
CA LYS A 47 -10.42 7.62 -12.00
C LYS A 47 -9.55 7.49 -13.26
N ASP A 48 -8.27 7.18 -13.10
CA ASP A 48 -7.32 7.07 -14.21
C ASP A 48 -7.40 5.71 -14.90
N THR A 49 -8.08 4.74 -14.28
CA THR A 49 -8.26 3.37 -14.81
C THR A 49 -9.72 3.04 -15.12
N GLY A 50 -10.62 4.03 -15.05
CA GLY A 50 -12.06 3.80 -15.18
C GLY A 50 -12.64 2.93 -14.06
N GLY A 51 -12.02 2.94 -12.87
CA GLY A 51 -12.41 2.15 -11.71
C GLY A 51 -11.86 0.71 -11.72
N GLN A 52 -11.09 0.30 -12.73
CA GLN A 52 -10.64 -1.08 -12.86
C GLN A 52 -9.55 -1.48 -11.86
N PHE A 53 -8.69 -0.54 -11.46
CA PHE A 53 -7.74 -0.76 -10.37
C PHE A 53 -7.16 0.56 -9.83
N SER A 54 -6.58 0.52 -8.64
CA SER A 54 -5.76 1.59 -8.10
C SER A 54 -4.46 1.04 -7.51
N CYS A 55 -3.44 1.89 -7.39
CA CYS A 55 -2.14 1.54 -6.80
C CYS A 55 -1.66 2.69 -5.91
N HIS A 56 -1.25 2.36 -4.69
CA HIS A 56 -0.86 3.33 -3.66
C HIS A 56 0.43 2.89 -3.01
N ILE A 57 1.29 3.85 -2.65
CA ILE A 57 2.28 3.61 -1.61
C ILE A 57 1.57 3.87 -0.28
N VAL A 58 1.60 2.88 0.61
CA VAL A 58 1.10 2.99 1.99
C VAL A 58 2.31 3.00 2.92
N MET A 59 2.42 4.03 3.74
CA MET A 59 3.39 4.11 4.83
C MET A 59 2.65 3.93 6.16
N ILE A 60 3.15 3.05 7.01
CA ILE A 60 2.63 2.80 8.35
C ILE A 60 3.77 3.11 9.32
N GLU A 61 3.56 4.11 10.18
CA GLU A 61 4.52 4.47 11.23
C GLU A 61 4.77 3.28 12.16
N LYS A 62 5.99 3.19 12.68
CA LYS A 62 6.37 2.17 13.66
C LYS A 62 5.34 2.06 14.80
N GLY A 63 4.76 0.87 14.98
CA GLY A 63 3.80 0.60 16.05
C GLY A 63 2.37 1.04 15.74
N CYS A 64 2.12 1.62 14.57
CA CYS A 64 0.79 1.87 14.03
C CYS A 64 0.34 0.70 13.14
N GLU A 65 -0.93 0.76 12.73
CA GLU A 65 -1.57 -0.27 11.94
C GLU A 65 -2.56 0.31 10.94
N VAL A 66 -2.72 -0.39 9.82
CA VAL A 66 -3.99 -0.40 9.10
C VAL A 66 -4.86 -1.42 9.84
N GLY A 67 -5.76 -0.89 10.69
CA GLY A 67 -6.60 -1.68 11.59
C GLY A 67 -7.52 -2.66 10.88
N ASN A 68 -8.22 -3.50 11.64
CA ASN A 68 -9.08 -4.55 11.07
C ASN A 68 -10.16 -4.00 10.13
N HIS A 69 -10.16 -4.50 8.89
CA HIS A 69 -11.12 -4.11 7.86
C HIS A 69 -11.26 -5.17 6.76
N SER A 70 -12.27 -4.99 5.91
CA SER A 70 -12.48 -5.78 4.70
C SER A 70 -13.07 -4.94 3.56
N HIS A 71 -12.94 -5.48 2.35
CA HIS A 71 -13.53 -4.92 1.14
C HIS A 71 -14.44 -5.96 0.50
N ASN A 72 -15.71 -5.62 0.24
CA ASN A 72 -16.69 -6.60 -0.23
C ASN A 72 -16.51 -7.01 -1.70
N VAL A 73 -15.78 -6.21 -2.49
CA VAL A 73 -15.67 -6.40 -3.94
C VAL A 73 -14.23 -6.55 -4.39
N GLN A 74 -13.31 -5.81 -3.78
CA GLN A 74 -11.94 -5.69 -4.21
C GLN A 74 -11.09 -6.89 -3.79
N TRP A 75 -10.34 -7.43 -4.75
CA TRP A 75 -9.09 -8.09 -4.44
C TRP A 75 -8.08 -7.03 -4.04
N GLU A 76 -7.29 -7.33 -3.02
CA GLU A 76 -6.18 -6.50 -2.60
C GLU A 76 -4.87 -7.26 -2.72
N PHE A 77 -3.89 -6.63 -3.37
CA PHE A 77 -2.55 -7.16 -3.51
C PHE A 77 -1.53 -6.19 -2.96
N ASN A 78 -0.79 -6.64 -1.96
CA ASN A 78 0.18 -5.86 -1.23
C ASN A 78 1.58 -6.45 -1.39
N GLU A 79 2.55 -5.56 -1.53
CA GLU A 79 3.97 -5.91 -1.60
C GLU A 79 4.75 -5.06 -0.59
N ALA A 80 5.38 -5.68 0.39
CA ALA A 80 6.21 -4.98 1.37
C ALA A 80 7.52 -4.54 0.70
N ILE A 81 7.72 -3.23 0.51
CA ILE A 81 8.88 -2.69 -0.22
C ILE A 81 9.97 -2.12 0.69
N ASP A 82 9.65 -1.80 1.94
CA ASP A 82 10.60 -1.55 3.03
C ASP A 82 9.88 -1.81 4.36
N GLY A 83 10.59 -2.15 5.42
CA GLY A 83 9.94 -2.49 6.70
C GLY A 83 9.85 -3.98 7.00
N LYS A 84 9.17 -4.23 8.11
CA LYS A 84 8.71 -5.55 8.54
C LYS A 84 7.46 -5.34 9.39
N GLY A 85 6.65 -6.38 9.52
CA GLY A 85 5.39 -6.25 10.21
C GLY A 85 4.71 -7.58 10.48
N VAL A 86 3.48 -7.44 10.95
CA VAL A 86 2.53 -8.54 11.15
C VAL A 86 1.34 -8.31 10.24
N PHE A 87 0.99 -9.32 9.47
CA PHE A 87 -0.22 -9.35 8.67
C PHE A 87 -1.17 -10.37 9.30
N ILE A 88 -2.35 -9.91 9.70
CA ILE A 88 -3.42 -10.77 10.21
C ILE A 88 -4.42 -10.94 9.07
N LEU A 89 -4.65 -12.18 8.62
CA LEU A 89 -5.57 -12.52 7.54
C LEU A 89 -6.56 -13.57 8.05
N GLY A 90 -7.79 -13.14 8.35
CA GLY A 90 -8.74 -13.97 9.08
C GLY A 90 -8.18 -14.38 10.45
N ASP A 91 -7.97 -15.67 10.65
CA ASP A 91 -7.44 -16.27 11.88
C ASP A 91 -5.91 -16.49 11.87
N LYS A 92 -5.24 -16.12 10.78
CA LYS A 92 -3.80 -16.34 10.60
C LYS A 92 -3.00 -15.08 10.89
N GLU A 93 -2.04 -15.20 11.80
CA GLU A 93 -1.02 -14.18 12.02
C GLU A 93 0.28 -14.54 11.28
N ILE A 94 0.80 -13.62 10.47
CA ILE A 94 1.96 -13.84 9.61
C ILE A 94 2.96 -12.70 9.82
N ARG A 95 4.14 -13.02 10.36
CA ARG A 95 5.27 -12.07 10.41
C ARG A 95 5.96 -12.02 9.06
N PHE A 96 6.19 -10.82 8.53
CA PHE A 96 6.77 -10.62 7.21
C PHE A 96 7.85 -9.54 7.21
N ASN A 97 8.70 -9.54 6.17
CA ASN A 97 9.72 -8.53 5.91
C ASN A 97 9.54 -7.95 4.51
N ALA A 98 10.31 -6.92 4.16
CA ALA A 98 10.43 -6.45 2.78
C ALA A 98 10.72 -7.61 1.80
N GLY A 99 10.08 -7.57 0.63
CA GLY A 99 10.09 -8.63 -0.38
C GLY A 99 8.96 -9.66 -0.27
N TYR A 100 8.17 -9.63 0.81
CA TYR A 100 6.98 -10.46 0.93
C TYR A 100 5.78 -9.79 0.25
N SER A 101 4.91 -10.61 -0.32
CA SER A 101 3.64 -10.17 -0.89
C SER A 101 2.49 -10.93 -0.27
N PHE A 102 1.34 -10.27 -0.15
CA PHE A 102 0.13 -10.82 0.42
C PHE A 102 -1.08 -10.46 -0.44
N VAL A 103 -1.99 -11.42 -0.59
CA VAL A 103 -3.18 -11.30 -1.42
C VAL A 103 -4.39 -11.51 -0.51
N THR A 104 -5.28 -10.53 -0.48
CA THR A 104 -6.53 -10.58 0.29
C THR A 104 -7.72 -10.73 -0.64
N PRO A 105 -8.56 -11.77 -0.46
CA PRO A 105 -9.81 -11.91 -1.21
C PRO A 105 -10.88 -10.92 -0.72
N PRO A 106 -11.88 -10.63 -1.57
CA PRO A 106 -13.06 -9.90 -1.15
C PRO A 106 -13.74 -10.54 0.07
N GLY A 107 -14.17 -9.70 1.03
CA GLY A 107 -14.90 -10.08 2.23
C GLY A 107 -14.04 -10.70 3.33
N VAL A 108 -12.71 -10.79 3.15
CA VAL A 108 -11.81 -11.33 4.17
C VAL A 108 -11.26 -10.20 5.04
N GLU A 109 -11.54 -10.30 6.34
CA GLU A 109 -11.01 -9.39 7.35
C GLU A 109 -9.49 -9.50 7.46
N HIS A 110 -8.83 -8.36 7.54
CA HIS A 110 -7.38 -8.31 7.64
C HIS A 110 -6.86 -7.03 8.33
N THR A 111 -5.62 -7.11 8.84
CA THR A 111 -4.92 -6.04 9.57
C THR A 111 -3.44 -6.08 9.19
N VAL A 112 -2.80 -4.91 9.04
CA VAL A 112 -1.35 -4.80 8.83
C VAL A 112 -0.73 -3.91 9.89
N ILE A 113 0.27 -4.43 10.61
CA ILE A 113 0.92 -3.75 11.74
C ILE A 113 2.41 -3.56 11.45
N ALA A 114 2.93 -2.34 11.62
CA ALA A 114 4.36 -2.06 11.45
C ALA A 114 5.17 -2.41 12.71
N GLU A 115 6.25 -3.18 12.57
CA GLU A 115 7.10 -3.59 13.69
C GLU A 115 8.55 -3.06 13.59
N GLY A 116 8.99 -2.38 14.66
CA GLY A 116 10.39 -2.00 14.87
C GLY A 116 10.87 -0.76 14.09
N LYS A 117 10.35 -0.53 12.88
CA LYS A 117 10.53 0.68 12.05
C LYS A 117 9.27 0.93 11.21
N ASP A 118 9.25 2.04 10.48
CA ASP A 118 8.18 2.33 9.54
C ASP A 118 8.14 1.27 8.43
N LEU A 119 6.93 0.99 7.98
CA LEU A 119 6.62 -0.02 6.99
C LEU A 119 6.07 0.65 5.74
N TYR A 120 6.56 0.23 4.57
CA TYR A 120 6.13 0.74 3.28
C TYR A 120 5.63 -0.41 2.41
N ILE A 121 4.44 -0.26 1.86
CA ILE A 121 3.75 -1.27 1.07
C ILE A 121 3.27 -0.64 -0.24
N LEU A 122 3.40 -1.36 -1.35
CA LEU A 122 2.66 -1.06 -2.56
C LEU A 122 1.34 -1.83 -2.56
N ALA A 123 0.24 -1.13 -2.30
CA ALA A 123 -1.11 -1.69 -2.24
C ALA A 123 -1.83 -1.49 -3.58
N LYS A 124 -2.42 -2.54 -4.12
CA LYS A 124 -3.27 -2.49 -5.31
C LYS A 124 -4.64 -3.04 -4.99
N PHE A 125 -5.66 -2.35 -5.47
CA PHE A 125 -7.06 -2.74 -5.31
C PHE A 125 -7.64 -3.00 -6.69
N VAL A 126 -8.30 -4.15 -6.85
CA VAL A 126 -8.95 -4.58 -8.10
C VAL A 126 -10.38 -5.07 -7.81
N PRO A 127 -11.45 -4.33 -8.17
CA PRO A 127 -11.44 -2.98 -8.75
C PRO A 127 -10.87 -1.91 -7.82
N ALA A 128 -10.78 -0.66 -8.27
CA ALA A 128 -10.37 0.44 -7.39
C ALA A 128 -11.32 0.59 -6.18
N ILE A 129 -10.78 1.08 -5.06
CA ILE A 129 -11.55 1.48 -3.87
C ILE A 129 -11.98 2.94 -3.93
#